data_AF-A0A7W8UGN2-F1
#
_entry.id   AF-A0A7W8UGN2-F1
#
_cell.length_a   1.000
_cell.length_b   1.000
_cell.length_c   1.000
_cell.angle_alpha   90.00
_cell.angle_beta   90.00
_cell.angle_gamma   90.00
#
_symmetry.space_group_name_H-M   'P 1'
#
loop_
_entity.id
_entity.type
_entity.pdbx_description
1 polymer ?
#
loop_
_entity_poly.entity_id
_entity_poly.type
_entity_poly.pdbx_seq_one_letter_code
_entity_poly.pdbx_strand_id
1 'polypeptide(L)'
;MKTDGAVDGDKPDFRGVDDRPKLELNGEKITLLIRSALLDDATNISEKLGALQAEITVDDENDVWISLEEDLWPHDKEPVQALIVAARLGLEVELETMWSTIPFHWPGLGELTSSTSEYTQMMLDAYAQYDSSPK
;
A
#
# COMPACT_ATOMS: atom_id res chain seq x y z
N MET A 1 -74.76 -26.44 -15.48
CA MET A 1 -73.51 -27.23 -15.58
C MET A 1 -72.38 -26.31 -15.14
N LYS A 2 -71.51 -26.81 -14.25
CA LYS A 2 -70.56 -26.05 -13.42
C LYS A 2 -69.57 -25.20 -14.24
N THR A 3 -69.33 -23.99 -13.73
CA THR A 3 -68.12 -23.19 -13.95
C THR A 3 -66.95 -23.86 -13.21
N ASP A 4 -65.85 -24.15 -13.88
CA ASP A 4 -64.54 -24.36 -13.24
C ASP A 4 -63.44 -24.15 -14.29
N GLY A 5 -62.83 -22.97 -14.24
CA GLY A 5 -61.60 -22.66 -14.94
C GLY A 5 -60.69 -21.97 -13.93
N ALA A 6 -60.03 -22.76 -13.08
CA ALA A 6 -59.05 -22.27 -12.13
C ALA A 6 -57.90 -21.62 -12.92
N VAL A 7 -57.67 -20.33 -12.66
CA VAL A 7 -56.56 -19.56 -13.22
C VAL A 7 -55.28 -20.12 -12.61
N ASP A 8 -54.45 -20.70 -13.48
CA ASP A 8 -53.14 -21.24 -13.13
C ASP A 8 -52.29 -20.14 -12.48
N GLY A 9 -51.59 -20.54 -11.42
CA GLY A 9 -51.11 -19.67 -10.36
C GLY A 9 -50.19 -18.56 -10.85
N ASP A 10 -50.45 -17.36 -10.33
CA ASP A 10 -49.51 -16.25 -10.15
C ASP A 10 -48.26 -16.76 -9.41
N LYS A 11 -47.32 -17.35 -10.16
CA LYS A 11 -46.11 -17.95 -9.62
C LYS A 11 -45.08 -16.83 -9.45
N PRO A 12 -44.59 -16.56 -8.23
CA PRO A 12 -43.66 -15.46 -8.02
C PRO A 12 -42.39 -15.65 -8.85
N ASP A 13 -42.05 -14.64 -9.65
CA ASP A 13 -40.77 -14.55 -10.38
C ASP A 13 -39.67 -14.20 -9.37
N PHE A 14 -39.09 -15.23 -8.74
CA PHE A 14 -37.94 -15.07 -7.87
C PHE A 14 -36.69 -14.81 -8.71
N ARG A 15 -36.42 -13.52 -8.98
CA ARG A 15 -35.12 -13.08 -9.48
C ARG A 15 -34.11 -13.17 -8.33
N GLY A 16 -33.30 -14.22 -8.34
CA GLY A 16 -32.15 -14.31 -7.46
C GLY A 16 -31.24 -13.11 -7.70
N VAL A 17 -31.12 -12.24 -6.70
CA VAL A 17 -30.09 -11.20 -6.69
C VAL A 17 -28.78 -11.91 -6.38
N ASP A 18 -27.81 -11.83 -7.28
CA ASP A 18 -26.45 -12.32 -6.99
C ASP A 18 -25.83 -11.38 -5.95
N ASP A 19 -25.82 -11.82 -4.71
CA ASP A 19 -25.34 -11.11 -3.52
C ASP A 19 -23.85 -11.36 -3.25
N ARG A 20 -23.16 -12.08 -4.14
CA ARG A 20 -21.72 -12.36 -3.98
C ARG A 20 -20.93 -11.06 -4.07
N PRO A 21 -19.97 -10.83 -3.15
CA PRO A 21 -19.05 -9.71 -3.25
C PRO A 21 -18.32 -9.72 -4.59
N LYS A 22 -18.38 -8.62 -5.33
CA LYS A 22 -17.60 -8.42 -6.56
C LYS A 22 -16.28 -7.75 -6.21
N LEU A 23 -15.19 -8.28 -6.75
CA LEU A 23 -13.88 -7.64 -6.64
C LEU A 23 -13.86 -6.45 -7.59
N GLU A 24 -14.00 -5.25 -7.03
CA GLU A 24 -13.84 -3.99 -7.76
C GLU A 24 -12.44 -3.44 -7.48
N LEU A 25 -11.54 -3.55 -8.45
CA LEU A 25 -10.20 -2.96 -8.38
C LEU A 25 -10.18 -1.66 -9.19
N ASN A 26 -9.64 -0.61 -8.59
CA ASN A 26 -9.33 0.67 -9.23
C ASN A 26 -7.93 1.10 -8.78
N GLY A 27 -7.37 2.14 -9.40
CA GLY A 27 -6.02 2.64 -9.08
C GLY A 27 -5.82 2.88 -7.58
N GLU A 28 -6.77 3.51 -6.89
CA GLU A 28 -6.68 3.76 -5.45
C GLU A 28 -6.55 2.46 -4.61
N LYS A 29 -7.36 1.44 -4.92
CA LYS A 29 -7.32 0.14 -4.23
C LYS A 29 -6.03 -0.61 -4.55
N ILE A 30 -5.55 -0.54 -5.79
CA ILE A 30 -4.28 -1.14 -6.21
C ILE A 30 -3.12 -0.46 -5.47
N THR A 31 -3.07 0.88 -5.47
CA THR A 31 -2.08 1.66 -4.73
C THR A 31 -2.04 1.28 -3.24
N LEU A 32 -3.20 1.09 -2.61
CA LEU A 32 -3.27 0.65 -1.20
C LEU A 32 -2.70 -0.74 -0.99
N LEU A 33 -3.00 -1.70 -1.88
CA LEU A 33 -2.47 -3.06 -1.80
C LEU A 33 -0.95 -3.10 -2.01
N ILE A 34 -0.46 -2.38 -3.00
CA ILE A 34 0.99 -2.26 -3.28
C ILE A 34 1.70 -1.60 -2.09
N ARG A 35 1.18 -0.49 -1.56
CA ARG A 35 1.77 0.17 -0.38
C ARG A 35 1.77 -0.73 0.85
N SER A 36 0.70 -1.50 1.05
CA SER A 36 0.65 -2.47 2.16
C SER A 36 1.71 -3.55 2.00
N ALA A 37 1.94 -4.03 0.77
CA ALA A 37 2.98 -5.00 0.49
C ALA A 37 4.40 -4.43 0.66
N LEU A 38 4.63 -3.16 0.29
CA LEU A 38 5.88 -2.46 0.60
C LEU A 38 6.13 -2.38 2.12
N LEU A 39 5.08 -2.18 2.92
CA LEU A 39 5.17 -2.20 4.38
C LEU A 39 5.47 -3.60 4.93
N ASP A 40 5.01 -4.67 4.27
CA ASP A 40 5.36 -6.06 4.64
C ASP A 40 6.84 -6.36 4.33
N ASP A 41 7.40 -5.76 3.28
CA ASP A 41 8.83 -5.86 2.96
C ASP A 41 9.71 -5.04 3.93
N ALA A 42 9.17 -4.03 4.60
CA ALA A 42 9.92 -3.14 5.48
C ALA A 42 10.34 -3.79 6.81
N THR A 43 11.61 -3.68 7.14
CA THR A 43 12.27 -4.29 8.31
C THR A 43 12.60 -3.27 9.41
N ASN A 44 12.68 -1.98 9.08
CA ASN A 44 13.00 -0.89 9.99
C ASN A 44 12.12 0.35 9.72
N ILE A 45 12.25 1.41 10.52
CA ILE A 45 11.44 2.61 10.37
C ILE A 45 11.78 3.39 9.09
N SER A 46 13.05 3.42 8.66
CA SER A 46 13.44 4.07 7.40
C SER A 46 12.65 3.50 6.24
N GLU A 47 12.65 2.17 6.11
CA GLU A 47 11.96 1.47 5.04
C GLU A 47 10.44 1.60 5.14
N LYS A 48 9.86 1.65 6.36
CA LYS A 48 8.43 1.91 6.53
C LYS A 48 8.06 3.33 6.08
N LEU A 49 8.89 4.32 6.41
CA LEU A 49 8.69 5.68 5.93
C LEU A 49 8.85 5.75 4.41
N GLY A 50 9.81 5.03 3.84
CA GLY A 50 9.98 4.87 2.40
C GLY A 50 8.75 4.28 1.73
N ALA A 51 8.20 3.19 2.27
CA ALA A 51 6.95 2.59 1.78
C ALA A 51 5.75 3.55 1.88
N LEU A 52 5.64 4.30 2.98
CA LEU A 52 4.57 5.29 3.15
C LEU A 52 4.68 6.47 2.19
N GLN A 53 5.90 6.91 1.87
CA GLN A 53 6.17 8.00 0.94
C GLN A 53 6.25 7.58 -0.52
N ALA A 54 6.34 6.28 -0.80
CA ALA A 54 6.41 5.75 -2.16
C ALA A 54 5.31 6.38 -3.04
N GLU A 55 5.75 6.96 -4.16
CA GLU A 55 4.86 7.42 -5.21
C GLU A 55 4.46 6.19 -6.03
N ILE A 56 3.15 5.93 -6.07
CA ILE A 56 2.59 4.75 -6.74
C ILE A 56 1.54 5.25 -7.71
N THR A 57 1.85 5.16 -9.00
CA THR A 57 0.93 5.53 -10.08
C THR A 57 0.45 4.28 -10.78
N VAL A 58 -0.86 4.21 -11.05
CA VAL A 58 -1.50 3.13 -11.79
C VAL A 58 -2.14 3.74 -13.02
N ASP A 59 -1.82 3.25 -14.21
CA ASP A 59 -2.40 3.75 -15.44
C ASP A 59 -3.69 3.01 -15.84
N ASP A 60 -4.23 3.37 -17.01
CA ASP A 60 -5.47 2.79 -17.55
C ASP A 60 -5.29 1.35 -18.06
N GLU A 61 -4.06 0.91 -18.32
CA GLU A 61 -3.70 -0.47 -18.67
C GLU A 61 -3.41 -1.33 -17.42
N ASN A 62 -3.39 -0.68 -16.25
CA ASN A 62 -3.04 -1.18 -14.93
C ASN A 62 -1.56 -1.53 -14.76
N ASP A 63 -0.69 -0.85 -15.50
CA ASP A 63 0.74 -0.85 -15.19
C ASP A 63 0.99 0.02 -13.96
N VAL A 64 1.94 -0.42 -13.12
CA VAL A 64 2.27 0.23 -11.85
C VAL A 64 3.68 0.77 -11.87
N TRP A 65 3.81 2.07 -11.71
CA TRP A 65 5.09 2.72 -11.41
C TRP A 65 5.24 2.90 -9.92
N ILE A 66 6.33 2.39 -9.36
CA ILE A 66 6.69 2.55 -7.94
C ILE A 66 8.01 3.31 -7.86
N SER A 67 7.96 4.54 -7.39
CA SER A 67 9.14 5.35 -7.13
C SER A 67 9.45 5.30 -5.62
N LEU A 68 10.66 4.90 -5.27
CA LEU A 68 11.14 4.75 -3.89
C LEU A 68 12.23 5.79 -3.58
N GLU A 69 12.16 6.39 -2.40
CA GLU A 69 13.16 7.36 -1.95
C GLU A 69 14.48 6.68 -1.60
N GLU A 70 15.58 7.14 -2.23
CA GLU A 70 16.92 6.53 -2.09
C GLU A 70 17.40 6.47 -0.63
N ASP A 71 17.14 7.53 0.13
CA ASP A 71 17.57 7.62 1.53
C ASP A 71 16.73 6.77 2.50
N LEU A 72 15.55 6.30 2.07
CA LEU A 72 14.63 5.55 2.93
C LEU A 72 14.54 4.07 2.57
N TRP A 73 14.77 3.74 1.30
CA TRP A 73 14.70 2.37 0.80
C TRP A 73 16.03 1.96 0.16
N PRO A 74 16.71 0.91 0.65
CA PRO A 74 18.01 0.50 0.11
C PRO A 74 17.93 0.19 -1.39
N HIS A 75 18.84 0.77 -2.18
CA HIS A 75 18.86 0.60 -3.63
C HIS A 75 19.01 -0.86 -4.08
N ASP A 76 19.67 -1.69 -3.28
CA ASP A 76 19.88 -3.12 -3.54
C ASP A 76 18.76 -4.02 -3.01
N LYS A 77 17.72 -3.44 -2.40
CA LYS A 77 16.60 -4.18 -1.83
C LYS A 77 15.39 -4.17 -2.77
N GLU A 78 15.10 -5.34 -3.33
CA GLU A 78 13.86 -5.55 -4.09
C GLU A 78 12.60 -5.59 -3.17
N PRO A 79 11.49 -4.93 -3.54
CA PRO A 79 10.22 -5.00 -2.83
C PRO A 79 9.44 -6.27 -3.20
N VAL A 80 9.92 -7.42 -2.73
CA VAL A 80 9.45 -8.75 -3.12
C VAL A 80 7.95 -8.94 -2.90
N GLN A 81 7.39 -8.52 -1.76
CA GLN A 81 5.94 -8.65 -1.52
C GLN A 81 5.13 -7.77 -2.48
N ALA A 82 5.58 -6.56 -2.77
CA ALA A 82 4.90 -5.67 -3.72
C ALA A 82 4.84 -6.29 -5.12
N LEU A 83 5.95 -6.86 -5.59
CA LEU A 83 6.02 -7.58 -6.87
C LEU A 83 5.10 -8.81 -6.90
N ILE A 84 5.03 -9.58 -5.80
CA ILE A 84 4.11 -10.72 -5.68
C ILE A 84 2.65 -10.28 -5.77
N VAL A 85 2.28 -9.19 -5.10
CA VAL A 85 0.91 -8.65 -5.14
C VAL A 85 0.57 -8.18 -6.55
N ALA A 86 1.46 -7.42 -7.20
CA ALA A 86 1.27 -6.97 -8.57
C ALA A 86 1.07 -8.16 -9.54
N ALA A 87 1.92 -9.17 -9.47
CA ALA A 87 1.82 -10.37 -10.30
C ALA A 87 0.50 -11.14 -10.07
N ARG A 88 -0.02 -11.18 -8.84
CA ARG A 88 -1.33 -11.81 -8.53
C ARG A 88 -2.51 -11.02 -9.10
N LEU A 89 -2.35 -9.72 -9.26
CA LEU A 89 -3.33 -8.84 -9.87
C LEU A 89 -3.17 -8.77 -11.41
N GLY A 90 -2.11 -9.37 -11.95
CA GLY A 90 -1.81 -9.36 -13.39
C GLY A 90 -1.25 -8.02 -13.87
N LEU A 91 -0.57 -7.28 -13.00
CA LEU A 91 -0.02 -5.95 -13.27
C LEU A 91 1.47 -6.06 -13.62
N GLU A 92 1.93 -5.28 -14.59
CA GLU A 92 3.37 -5.06 -14.79
C GLU A 92 3.86 -3.95 -13.85
N VAL A 93 5.11 -4.06 -13.41
CA VAL A 93 5.70 -3.12 -12.44
C VAL A 93 6.98 -2.54 -13.00
N GLU A 94 7.07 -1.22 -13.00
CA GLU A 94 8.31 -0.48 -13.18
C GLU A 94 8.76 0.10 -11.83
N LEU A 95 10.02 -0.17 -11.47
CA LEU A 95 10.64 0.34 -10.25
C LEU A 95 11.57 1.50 -10.60
N GLU A 96 11.43 2.59 -9.87
CA GLU A 96 12.25 3.78 -10.02
C GLU A 96 12.78 4.28 -8.67
N THR A 97 13.87 5.03 -8.73
CA THR A 97 14.39 5.77 -7.58
C THR A 97 14.01 7.24 -7.72
N MET A 98 13.58 7.84 -6.61
CA MET A 98 13.32 9.27 -6.52
C MET A 98 14.15 9.93 -5.42
N TRP A 99 14.27 11.25 -5.52
CA TRP A 99 14.84 12.12 -4.50
C TRP A 99 13.81 13.14 -4.05
N SER A 100 13.57 13.19 -2.76
CA SER A 100 12.55 14.01 -2.14
C SER A 100 13.05 14.57 -0.80
N THR A 101 12.20 15.39 -0.16
CA THR A 101 12.50 15.87 1.19
C THR A 101 12.13 14.78 2.19
N ILE A 102 13.13 14.16 2.81
CA ILE A 102 12.89 13.11 3.80
C ILE A 102 12.23 13.66 5.07
N PRO A 103 11.31 12.89 5.69
CA PRO A 103 10.68 13.29 6.93
C PRO A 103 11.67 13.10 8.07
N PHE A 104 11.98 14.19 8.80
CA PHE A 104 12.95 14.20 9.89
C PHE A 104 14.38 13.89 9.39
N HIS A 105 15.14 14.93 9.05
CA HIS A 105 16.51 14.81 8.54
C HIS A 105 17.51 14.33 9.61
N TRP A 106 17.49 13.05 9.95
CA TRP A 106 18.51 12.41 10.78
C TRP A 106 19.06 11.13 10.12
N PRO A 107 20.25 11.21 9.49
CA PRO A 107 20.82 10.10 8.72
C PRO A 107 20.98 8.82 9.54
N GLY A 108 20.55 7.69 8.99
CA GLY A 108 20.73 6.35 9.55
C GLY A 108 19.92 6.02 10.81
N LEU A 109 19.19 6.97 11.40
CA LEU A 109 18.46 6.72 12.65
C LEU A 109 17.29 5.73 12.46
N GLY A 110 16.61 5.84 11.32
CA GLY A 110 15.48 4.99 10.96
C GLY A 110 15.85 3.51 10.76
N GLU A 111 17.14 3.21 10.55
CA GLU A 111 17.65 1.86 10.34
C GLU A 111 17.83 1.07 11.65
N LEU A 112 17.89 1.77 12.79
CA LEU A 112 18.27 1.19 14.08
C LEU A 112 17.12 0.47 14.81
N THR A 113 15.88 0.75 14.44
CA THR A 113 14.71 0.14 15.07
C THR A 113 13.57 -0.05 14.06
N SER A 114 12.68 -0.99 14.35
CA SER A 114 11.42 -1.20 13.64
C SER A 114 10.21 -0.64 14.40
N SER A 115 10.43 -0.11 15.62
CA SER A 115 9.40 0.46 16.49
C SER A 115 9.30 1.98 16.29
N THR A 116 8.12 2.47 15.91
CA THR A 116 7.91 3.90 15.67
C THR A 116 8.04 4.72 16.95
N SER A 117 7.63 4.17 18.10
CA SER A 117 7.75 4.86 19.38
C SER A 117 9.21 4.97 19.82
N GLU A 118 10.01 3.92 19.60
CA GLU A 118 11.44 3.94 19.90
C GLU A 118 12.18 4.92 18.97
N TYR A 119 11.91 4.86 17.66
CA TYR A 119 12.45 5.82 16.70
C TYR A 119 12.11 7.26 17.07
N THR A 120 10.86 7.52 17.50
CA THR A 120 10.44 8.85 17.95
C THR A 120 11.28 9.31 19.15
N GLN A 121 11.51 8.45 20.15
CA GLN A 121 12.35 8.80 21.29
C GLN A 121 13.80 9.07 20.87
N MET A 122 14.37 8.18 20.05
CA MET A 122 15.74 8.33 19.52
C MET A 122 15.91 9.64 18.75
N MET A 123 14.92 10.01 17.93
CA MET A 123 14.90 11.26 17.18
C MET A 123 14.90 12.46 18.12
N LEU A 124 14.02 12.47 19.13
CA LEU A 124 13.96 13.55 20.11
C LEU A 124 15.29 13.71 20.88
N ASP A 125 15.89 12.59 21.30
CA ASP A 125 17.18 12.60 22.01
C ASP A 125 18.31 13.13 21.13
N ALA A 126 18.31 12.76 19.86
CA ALA A 126 19.25 13.22 18.85
C ALA A 126 19.19 14.74 18.65
N TYR A 127 17.98 15.30 18.43
CA TYR A 127 17.81 16.75 18.28
C TYR A 127 18.19 17.53 19.56
N ALA A 128 17.86 17.01 20.74
CA ALA A 128 18.23 17.65 22.01
C ALA A 128 19.77 17.71 22.21
N GLN A 129 20.49 16.68 21.77
CA GLN A 129 21.96 16.65 21.83
C GLN A 129 22.60 17.59 20.80
N TYR A 130 22.01 17.70 19.61
CA TYR A 130 22.47 18.65 18.61
C TYR A 130 22.35 20.11 19.10
N ASP A 131 21.20 20.46 19.68
CA ASP A 131 20.96 21.80 20.22
C ASP A 131 21.86 22.17 21.41
N SER A 132 22.37 21.17 22.13
CA SER A 132 23.26 21.35 23.29
C SER A 132 24.76 21.26 22.95
N SER A 133 25.11 20.95 21.70
CA SER A 133 26.50 20.91 21.23
C SER A 133 27.04 22.34 21.03
N PRO A 134 28.28 22.66 21.46
CA PRO A 134 28.87 23.98 21.22
C PRO A 134 29.02 24.21 19.71
N LYS A 135 28.57 25.38 19.24
CA LYS A 135 28.74 25.85 17.85
C LYS A 135 30.19 26.19 17.53
#